data_AF-A0A965ABA8-F1
#
_entry.id   AF-A0A965ABA8-F1
#
_cell.length_a   1.000
_cell.length_b   1.000
_cell.length_c   1.000
_cell.angle_alpha   90.00
_cell.angle_beta   90.00
_cell.angle_gamma   90.00
#
_symmetry.space_group_name_H-M   'P 1'
#
loop_
_entity.id
_entity.type
_entity.pdbx_description
1 polymer ?
#
loop_
_entity_poly.entity_id
_entity_poly.type
_entity_poly.pdbx_seq_one_letter_code
_entity_poly.pdbx_strand_id
1 'polypeptide(L)'
;AYSIMAAARPIVASIDADSEVARMIGAARCGAVVPPEDVDALVASLRSLLDAPAEREVMGARGRAWVVEHASPARVGESYALLIERLANR
;
A
#
# COMPACT_ATOMS: atom_id res chain seq x y z
N ALA A 1 -5.05 -2.63 3.96
CA ALA A 1 -4.23 -1.77 3.08
C ALA A 1 -4.90 -1.51 1.73
N TYR A 2 -5.25 -2.55 0.95
CA TYR A 2 -5.80 -2.41 -0.41
C TYR A 2 -6.97 -1.42 -0.55
N SER A 3 -7.98 -1.46 0.31
CA SER A 3 -9.12 -0.54 0.22
C SER A 3 -8.72 0.93 0.45
N ILE A 4 -7.74 1.19 1.32
CA ILE A 4 -7.22 2.54 1.59
C ILE A 4 -6.46 3.05 0.36
N MET A 5 -5.60 2.21 -0.22
CA MET A 5 -4.85 2.52 -1.43
C MET A 5 -5.79 2.73 -2.63
N ALA A 6 -6.80 1.88 -2.80
CA ALA A 6 -7.81 2.01 -3.86
C ALA A 6 -8.59 3.33 -3.75
N ALA A 7 -8.84 3.80 -2.53
CA ALA A 7 -9.46 5.10 -2.25
C ALA A 7 -8.51 6.29 -2.46
N ALA A 8 -7.29 6.08 -2.99
CA ALA A 8 -6.25 7.08 -3.16
C ALA A 8 -5.93 7.86 -1.87
N ARG A 9 -5.88 7.14 -0.74
CA ARG A 9 -5.55 7.71 0.57
C ARG A 9 -4.13 7.29 0.99
N PRO A 10 -3.26 8.22 1.43
CA PRO A 10 -2.00 7.85 2.03
C PRO A 10 -2.21 7.07 3.34
N ILE A 11 -1.30 6.15 3.66
CA ILE A 11 -1.37 5.27 4.83
C ILE A 11 -0.31 5.67 5.85
N VAL A 12 -0.68 5.75 7.13
CA VAL A 12 0.28 5.63 8.24
C VAL A 12 -0.07 4.36 8.97
N ALA A 13 0.85 3.38 8.96
CA ALA A 13 0.60 2.07 9.54
C ALA A 13 1.53 1.86 10.74
N SER A 14 0.94 1.68 11.92
CA SER A 14 1.65 1.21 13.12
C SER A 14 1.63 -0.32 13.12
N ILE A 15 2.69 -0.92 12.60
CA ILE A 15 2.80 -2.35 12.28
C ILE A 15 4.25 -2.80 12.35
N ASP A 16 4.48 -4.10 12.42
CA ASP A 16 5.82 -4.69 12.24
C ASP A 16 6.41 -4.32 10.87
N ALA A 17 7.68 -3.89 10.87
CA ALA A 17 8.40 -3.46 9.68
C ALA A 17 8.61 -4.60 8.66
N ASP A 18 8.64 -5.85 9.11
CA ASP A 18 8.82 -7.03 8.25
C ASP A 18 7.49 -7.56 7.69
N SER A 19 6.36 -6.91 8.02
CA SER A 19 5.05 -7.32 7.52
C SER A 19 4.87 -7.05 6.02
N GLU A 20 4.01 -7.84 5.37
CA GLU A 20 3.67 -7.64 3.96
C GLU A 20 3.03 -6.27 3.70
N VAL A 21 2.29 -5.72 4.68
CA VAL A 21 1.73 -4.37 4.57
C VAL A 21 2.83 -3.31 4.55
N ALA A 22 3.87 -3.45 5.38
CA ALA A 22 5.01 -2.53 5.38
C ALA A 22 5.77 -2.57 4.06
N ARG A 23 6.06 -3.78 3.54
CA ARG A 23 6.64 -3.98 2.21
C ARG A 23 5.81 -3.35 1.10
N MET A 24 4.49 -3.54 1.12
CA MET A 24 3.57 -2.98 0.13
C MET A 24 3.55 -1.44 0.17
N ILE A 25 3.48 -0.84 1.36
CA ILE A 25 3.53 0.62 1.53
C ILE A 25 4.84 1.18 0.98
N GLY A 26 5.97 0.51 1.26
CA GLY A 26 7.28 0.88 0.74
C GLY A 26 7.37 0.78 -0.79
N ALA A 27 6.92 -0.35 -1.36
CA ALA A 27 6.93 -0.57 -2.81
C ALA A 27 6.06 0.44 -3.57
N ALA A 28 4.86 0.72 -3.05
CA ALA A 28 3.95 1.71 -3.64
C ALA A 28 4.38 3.16 -3.34
N ARG A 29 5.23 3.38 -2.33
CA ARG A 29 5.57 4.70 -1.77
C ARG A 29 4.31 5.52 -1.45
N CYS A 30 3.33 4.87 -0.83
CA CYS A 30 1.99 5.43 -0.62
C CYS A 30 1.71 5.79 0.84
N GLY A 31 2.74 5.98 1.65
CA GLY A 31 2.58 6.20 3.08
C GLY A 31 3.85 5.99 3.89
N ALA A 32 3.66 5.85 5.21
CA ALA A 32 4.70 5.61 6.19
C ALA A 32 4.36 4.40 7.06
N VAL A 33 5.41 3.75 7.57
CA VAL A 33 5.34 2.67 8.55
C VAL A 33 6.02 3.17 9.81
N VAL A 34 5.36 2.98 10.96
CA VAL A 34 5.89 3.30 12.27
C VAL A 34 5.83 2.06 13.17
N PRO A 35 6.72 1.92 14.17
CA PRO A 35 6.66 0.81 15.10
C PRO A 35 5.31 0.73 15.84
N PRO A 36 4.86 -0.47 16.23
CA PRO A 36 3.80 -0.63 17.22
C PRO A 36 4.17 0.05 18.55
N GLU A 37 3.16 0.52 19.28
CA GLU A 37 3.30 1.11 20.63
C GLU A 37 4.13 2.41 20.73
N ASP A 38 4.66 2.90 19.61
CA ASP A 38 5.37 4.18 19.54
C ASP A 38 4.39 5.31 19.14
N VAL A 39 3.74 5.89 20.16
CA VAL A 39 2.77 6.98 20.00
C VAL A 39 3.43 8.23 19.40
N ASP A 40 4.65 8.55 19.83
CA ASP A 40 5.35 9.75 19.37
C ASP A 40 5.70 9.65 17.88
N ALA A 41 6.17 8.50 17.42
CA ALA A 41 6.42 8.25 16.01
C ALA A 41 5.13 8.33 15.17
N LEU A 42 4.03 7.74 15.65
CA LEU A 42 2.74 7.81 14.96
C LEU A 42 2.24 9.26 14.83
N VAL A 43 2.30 10.03 15.91
CA VAL A 43 1.87 11.44 15.92
C VAL A 43 2.77 12.29 15.02
N ALA A 44 4.09 12.09 15.06
CA ALA A 44 5.02 12.81 14.20
C ALA A 44 4.76 12.52 12.71
N SER A 45 4.53 11.25 12.34
CA SER A 45 4.20 10.87 10.96
C SER A 45 2.89 11.48 10.48
N LEU A 46 1.84 11.48 11.32
CA LEU A 46 0.56 12.11 11.00
C LEU A 46 0.71 13.63 10.79
N ARG A 47 1.43 14.32 11.68
CA ARG A 47 1.69 15.77 11.55
C ARG A 47 2.43 16.08 10.25
N SER A 48 3.50 15.34 9.95
CA SER A 48 4.27 15.51 8.71
C SER A 48 3.40 15.38 7.46
N LEU A 49 2.47 14.43 7.43
CA LEU A 49 1.52 14.33 6.31
C LEU A 49 0.54 15.49 6.30
N LEU A 50 -0.07 15.85 7.43
CA LEU A 50 -1.04 16.95 7.50
C LEU A 50 -0.44 18.26 6.99
N ASP A 51 0.82 18.54 7.33
CA ASP A 51 1.58 19.73 6.92
C ASP A 51 2.01 19.71 5.44
N ALA A 52 1.89 18.58 4.74
CA ALA A 52 2.27 18.39 3.35
C ALA A 52 1.10 17.94 2.45
N PRO A 53 0.08 18.80 2.20
CA PRO A 53 -1.12 18.45 1.44
C PRO A 53 -0.83 17.95 0.02
N ALA A 54 0.08 18.60 -0.71
CA ALA A 54 0.44 18.18 -2.06
C ALA A 54 1.08 16.77 -2.06
N GLU A 55 1.99 16.51 -1.11
CA GLU A 55 2.62 15.19 -0.99
C GLU A 55 1.60 14.11 -0.60
N ARG A 56 0.62 14.43 0.26
CA ARG A 56 -0.48 13.51 0.59
C ARG A 56 -1.27 13.07 -0.64
N GLU A 57 -1.58 14.01 -1.53
CA GLU A 57 -2.29 13.71 -2.78
C GLU A 57 -1.44 12.81 -3.69
N VAL A 58 -0.15 13.12 -3.84
CA VAL A 58 0.80 12.33 -4.63
C VAL A 58 0.99 10.92 -4.05
N MET A 59 1.10 10.78 -2.72
CA MET A 59 1.16 9.48 -2.03
C MET A 59 -0.12 8.66 -2.26
N GLY A 60 -1.28 9.29 -2.13
CA GLY A 60 -2.57 8.64 -2.38
C GLY A 60 -2.70 8.15 -3.82
N ALA A 61 -2.36 8.99 -4.80
CA ALA A 61 -2.37 8.63 -6.21
C ALA A 61 -1.45 7.45 -6.54
N ARG A 62 -0.24 7.43 -5.97
CA ARG A 62 0.69 6.30 -6.09
C ARG A 62 0.10 5.00 -5.54
N GLY A 63 -0.53 5.06 -4.36
CA GLY A 63 -1.20 3.90 -3.78
C GLY A 63 -2.30 3.34 -4.68
N ARG A 64 -3.13 4.23 -5.25
CA ARG A 64 -4.18 3.81 -6.18
C ARG A 64 -3.62 3.19 -7.45
N ALA A 65 -2.61 3.81 -8.06
CA ALA A 65 -1.95 3.28 -9.24
C ALA A 65 -1.40 1.88 -8.98
N TRP A 66 -0.71 1.69 -7.85
CA TRP A 66 -0.14 0.41 -7.48
C TRP A 66 -1.21 -0.69 -7.34
N VAL A 67 -2.35 -0.40 -6.69
CA VAL A 67 -3.44 -1.39 -6.57
C VAL A 67 -4.03 -1.74 -7.92
N VAL A 68 -4.26 -0.76 -8.79
CA VAL A 68 -4.80 -1.02 -10.13
C VAL A 68 -3.88 -1.97 -10.92
N GLU A 69 -2.57 -1.72 -10.84
CA GLU A 69 -1.55 -2.47 -11.58
C GLU A 69 -1.25 -3.86 -11.01
N HIS A 70 -1.36 -4.07 -9.69
CA HIS A 70 -0.88 -5.29 -9.03
C HIS A 70 -1.98 -6.11 -8.34
N ALA A 71 -3.01 -5.46 -7.81
CA ALA A 71 -3.96 -6.07 -6.87
C ALA A 71 -5.44 -5.81 -7.23
N SER A 72 -5.73 -5.36 -8.45
CA SER A 72 -7.10 -5.22 -8.94
C SER A 72 -7.73 -6.59 -9.17
N PRO A 73 -9.08 -6.72 -9.09
CA PRO A 73 -9.74 -8.00 -9.37
C PRO A 73 -9.37 -8.58 -10.74
N ALA A 74 -9.24 -7.73 -11.76
CA ALA A 74 -8.80 -8.14 -13.09
C ALA A 74 -7.36 -8.68 -13.08
N ARG A 75 -6.41 -7.95 -12.46
CA ARG A 75 -5.01 -8.36 -12.41
C ARG A 75 -4.80 -9.66 -11.63
N VAL A 76 -5.49 -9.79 -10.50
CA VAL A 76 -5.46 -11.02 -9.69
C VAL A 76 -6.06 -12.18 -10.49
N GLY A 77 -7.21 -11.98 -11.13
CA GLY A 77 -7.85 -12.99 -11.97
C GLY A 77 -6.94 -13.50 -13.10
N GLU A 78 -6.29 -12.57 -13.82
CA GLU A 78 -5.31 -12.90 -14.86
C GLU A 78 -4.13 -13.71 -14.30
N SER A 79 -3.60 -13.33 -13.13
CA SER A 79 -2.48 -14.03 -12.49
C SER A 79 -2.84 -15.48 -12.13
N TYR A 80 -4.06 -15.71 -11.65
CA TYR A 80 -4.58 -17.05 -11.39
C TYR A 80 -4.80 -17.85 -12.68
N ALA A 81 -5.41 -17.25 -13.71
CA ALA A 81 -5.64 -17.91 -15.00
C ALA A 81 -4.32 -18.41 -15.62
N LEU A 82 -3.30 -17.55 -15.66
CA LEU A 82 -1.96 -17.91 -16.14
C LEU A 82 -1.30 -19.01 -15.32
N LEU A 83 -1.54 -19.06 -14.01
CA LEU A 83 -1.02 -20.15 -13.17
C LEU A 83 -1.72 -21.47 -13.49
N ILE A 84 -3.05 -21.45 -13.62
CA ILE A 84 -3.86 -22.64 -13.91
C ILE A 84 -3.47 -23.21 -15.29
N GLU A 85 -3.37 -22.37 -16.33
CA GLU A 85 -2.94 -22.79 -17.67
C GLU A 85 -1.54 -23.41 -17.66
N ARG A 86 -0.59 -22.81 -16.93
CA ARG A 86 0.77 -23.35 -16.79
C ARG A 86 0.79 -24.70 -16.10
N LEU A 87 -0.07 -24.93 -15.11
CA LEU A 87 -0.13 -26.20 -14.40
C LEU A 87 -0.90 -27.28 -15.18
N ALA A 88 -1.89 -26.90 -15.98
CA ALA A 88 -2.66 -27.82 -16.83
C ALA A 88 -1.86 -28.33 -18.04
N ASN A 89 -0.88 -27.55 -18.51
CA ASN A 89 0.01 -27.91 -19.63
C ASN A 89 1.32 -28.58 -19.17
N ARG A 90 1.39 -29.05 -17.92
CA ARG A 90 2.49 -29.85 -17.37
C ARG A 90 2.08 -31.31 -17.27
#